data_AF-A0A816FYJ7-F1
#
_entry.id   AF-A0A816FYJ7-F1
#
_cell.length_a   1.000
_cell.length_b   1.000
_cell.length_c   1.000
_cell.angle_alpha   90.00
_cell.angle_beta   90.00
_cell.angle_gamma   90.00
#
_symmetry.space_group_name_H-M   'P 1'
#
loop_
_entity.id
_entity.type
_entity.pdbx_description
1 polymer ?
#
loop_
_entity_poly.entity_id
_entity_poly.type
_entity_poly.pdbx_seq_one_letter_code
_entity_poly.pdbx_strand_id
1 'polypeptide(L)'
;MNSALVQNTILSLVTTSLTFAVVFLLNHLNKTKSITNEVLRKMLHIGAGTLYLAIYFYNDHGQFSKYLNIFPNLLWICILIWKSQYYSSTHHPHDPVLDIMTRNQHKSELLYGPLFFNSVVVICGTIFYKTMPGSLIMGLLTWGDGLAAVIGVRYGSQRKIYGSKSLDGLLTFFIVGRMGLTTLKVLTVHD
;
A
#
# COMPACT_ATOMS: atom_id res chain seq x y z
N MET A 1 29.36 -12.27 -10.10
CA MET A 1 27.93 -11.99 -9.87
C MET A 1 27.65 -10.55 -10.27
N ASN A 2 26.62 -10.29 -11.09
CA ASN A 2 26.21 -8.93 -11.41
C ASN A 2 25.88 -8.18 -10.11
N SER A 3 26.68 -7.17 -9.75
CA SER A 3 26.50 -6.38 -8.52
C SER A 3 25.08 -5.83 -8.40
N ALA A 4 24.49 -5.39 -9.51
CA ALA A 4 23.11 -4.91 -9.60
C ALA A 4 22.05 -5.98 -9.29
N LEU A 5 22.27 -7.25 -9.68
CA LEU A 5 21.33 -8.34 -9.39
C LEU A 5 21.31 -8.66 -7.90
N VAL A 6 22.49 -8.68 -7.26
CA VAL A 6 22.62 -8.92 -5.82
C VAL A 6 21.94 -7.81 -5.04
N GLN A 7 22.23 -6.55 -5.37
CA GLN A 7 21.61 -5.39 -4.75
C GLN A 7 20.08 -5.42 -4.88
N ASN A 8 19.56 -5.61 -6.10
CA ASN A 8 18.11 -5.61 -6.32
C ASN A 8 17.41 -6.79 -5.62
N THR A 9 18.08 -7.94 -5.52
CA THR A 9 17.59 -9.09 -4.74
C THR A 9 17.51 -8.76 -3.27
N ILE A 10 18.57 -8.18 -2.69
CA ILE A 10 18.61 -7.78 -1.28
C ILE A 10 17.51 -6.74 -1.00
N LEU A 11 17.37 -5.72 -1.86
CA LEU A 11 16.31 -4.72 -1.72
C LEU A 11 14.91 -5.34 -1.77
N SER A 12 14.69 -6.31 -2.65
CA SER A 12 13.42 -7.03 -2.76
C SER A 12 13.11 -7.85 -1.50
N LEU A 13 14.12 -8.54 -0.94
CA LEU A 13 13.95 -9.28 0.30
C LEU A 13 13.66 -8.35 1.48
N VAL A 14 14.42 -7.26 1.62
CA VAL A 14 14.23 -6.27 2.69
C VAL A 14 12.86 -5.61 2.60
N THR A 15 12.46 -5.14 1.43
CA THR A 15 11.12 -4.55 1.23
C THR A 15 10.01 -5.55 1.51
N THR A 16 10.16 -6.81 1.07
CA THR A 16 9.22 -7.89 1.41
C THR A 16 9.12 -8.08 2.92
N SER A 17 10.25 -8.24 3.63
CA SER A 17 10.27 -8.37 5.08
C SER A 17 9.62 -7.18 5.79
N LEU A 18 9.86 -5.95 5.31
CA LEU A 18 9.23 -4.75 5.86
C LEU A 18 7.72 -4.74 5.63
N THR A 19 7.20 -5.21 4.48
CA THR A 19 5.74 -5.32 4.28
C THR A 19 5.10 -6.27 5.29
N PHE A 20 5.71 -7.41 5.58
CA PHE A 20 5.24 -8.32 6.63
C PHE A 20 5.34 -7.69 8.03
N ALA A 21 6.42 -6.97 8.30
CA ALA A 21 6.58 -6.26 9.57
C ALA A 21 5.48 -5.21 9.79
N VAL A 22 5.08 -4.47 8.75
CA VAL A 22 3.94 -3.52 8.81
C VAL A 22 2.65 -4.25 9.16
N VAL A 23 2.36 -5.38 8.50
CA VAL A 23 1.15 -6.19 8.81
C VAL A 23 1.19 -6.69 10.25
N PHE A 24 2.33 -7.20 10.72
CA PHE A 24 2.47 -7.68 12.09
C PHE A 24 2.33 -6.56 13.12
N LEU A 25 2.91 -5.39 12.85
CA LEU A 25 2.79 -4.21 13.70
C LEU A 25 1.33 -3.76 13.82
N LEU A 26 0.63 -3.65 12.69
CA LEU A 26 -0.79 -3.27 12.69
C LEU A 26 -1.66 -4.32 13.36
N ASN A 27 -1.32 -5.61 13.25
CA ASN A 27 -2.00 -6.67 14.00
C ASN A 27 -1.84 -6.47 15.51
N HIS A 28 -0.62 -6.15 15.94
CA HIS A 28 -0.34 -5.89 17.34
C HIS A 28 -1.13 -4.69 17.86
N LEU A 29 -1.21 -3.62 17.08
CA LEU A 29 -2.05 -2.46 17.40
C LEU A 29 -3.54 -2.81 17.42
N ASN A 30 -4.02 -3.65 16.49
CA ASN A 30 -5.41 -4.08 16.44
C ASN A 30 -5.86 -4.83 17.70
N LYS A 31 -4.95 -5.59 18.35
CA LYS A 31 -5.26 -6.30 19.61
C LYS A 31 -5.71 -5.37 20.74
N THR A 32 -5.36 -4.09 20.69
CA THR A 32 -5.81 -3.08 21.66
C THR A 32 -7.28 -2.68 21.48
N LYS A 33 -7.94 -3.12 20.39
CA LYS A 33 -9.34 -2.85 19.99
C LYS A 33 -9.73 -1.36 19.98
N SER A 34 -8.74 -0.46 19.97
CA SER A 34 -8.94 0.99 20.02
C SER A 34 -9.04 1.63 18.63
N ILE A 35 -8.77 0.86 17.57
CA ILE A 35 -8.69 1.33 16.19
C ILE A 35 -9.71 0.57 15.35
N THR A 36 -10.49 1.27 14.54
CA THR A 36 -11.46 0.63 13.64
C THR A 36 -10.76 -0.04 12.45
N ASN A 37 -11.36 -1.11 11.91
CA ASN A 37 -10.83 -1.82 10.75
C ASN A 37 -10.65 -0.90 9.52
N GLU A 38 -11.50 0.12 9.38
CA GLU A 38 -11.34 1.11 8.32
C GLU A 38 -10.05 1.93 8.46
N VAL A 39 -9.73 2.38 9.67
CA VAL A 39 -8.48 3.11 9.94
C VAL A 39 -7.27 2.19 9.79
N LEU A 40 -7.34 0.95 10.28
CA LEU A 40 -6.25 -0.04 10.12
C LEU A 40 -5.92 -0.31 8.65
N ARG A 41 -6.93 -0.49 7.80
CA ARG A 41 -6.74 -0.62 6.36
C ARG A 41 -6.01 0.57 5.77
N LYS A 42 -6.38 1.79 6.14
CA LYS A 42 -5.76 3.02 5.63
C LYS A 42 -4.33 3.18 6.14
N MET A 43 -4.07 2.84 7.41
CA MET A 43 -2.72 2.77 7.97
C MET A 43 -1.85 1.74 7.23
N LEU A 44 -2.41 0.58 6.88
CA LEU A 44 -1.73 -0.42 6.06
C LEU A 44 -1.38 0.12 4.67
N HIS A 45 -2.31 0.82 4.00
CA HIS A 45 -2.05 1.40 2.67
C HIS A 45 -0.97 2.48 2.73
N ILE A 46 -0.95 3.31 3.78
CA ILE A 46 0.11 4.30 4.00
C ILE A 46 1.45 3.59 4.29
N GLY A 47 1.47 2.65 5.25
CA GLY A 47 2.68 1.97 5.71
C GLY A 47 3.32 1.13 4.60
N ALA A 48 2.56 0.20 4.03
CA ALA A 48 3.03 -0.64 2.92
C ALA A 48 3.28 0.18 1.65
N GLY A 49 2.44 1.18 1.37
CA GLY A 49 2.59 2.07 0.22
C GLY A 49 3.84 2.94 0.26
N THR A 50 4.25 3.40 1.45
CA THR A 50 5.48 4.19 1.63
C THR A 50 6.72 3.38 1.24
N LEU A 51 6.68 2.04 1.37
CA LEU A 51 7.79 1.18 0.94
C LEU A 51 7.99 1.22 -0.59
N TYR A 52 7.04 1.71 -1.38
CA TYR A 52 7.24 1.96 -2.80
C TYR A 52 8.37 2.96 -3.08
N LEU A 53 8.72 3.84 -2.13
CA LEU A 53 9.90 4.71 -2.24
C LEU A 53 11.19 3.93 -2.48
N ALA A 54 11.24 2.65 -2.07
CA ALA A 54 12.39 1.79 -2.30
C ALA A 54 12.69 1.58 -3.80
N ILE A 55 11.72 1.82 -4.69
CA ILE A 55 11.90 1.77 -6.16
C ILE A 55 13.06 2.65 -6.63
N TYR A 56 13.37 3.73 -5.90
CA TYR A 56 14.50 4.60 -6.18
C TYR A 56 15.84 3.84 -6.14
N PHE A 57 16.03 2.98 -5.14
CA PHE A 57 17.28 2.26 -4.90
C PHE A 57 17.49 1.06 -5.84
N TYR A 58 16.49 0.70 -6.65
CA TYR A 58 16.64 -0.34 -7.67
C TYR A 58 17.46 0.17 -8.84
N ASN A 59 18.46 -0.63 -9.20
CA ASN A 59 19.36 -0.33 -10.29
C ASN A 59 18.82 -0.87 -11.62
N ASP A 60 18.77 0.01 -12.65
CA ASP A 60 18.25 -0.24 -14.00
C ASP A 60 19.37 -0.18 -15.07
N HIS A 61 20.56 -0.72 -14.83
CA HIS A 61 21.61 -0.83 -15.85
C HIS A 61 21.28 -1.84 -16.98
N GLY A 62 20.09 -1.76 -17.58
CA GLY A 62 19.63 -2.61 -18.69
C GLY A 62 19.33 -4.06 -18.28
N GLN A 63 19.27 -4.35 -16.99
CA GLN A 63 19.03 -5.69 -16.46
C GLN A 63 17.56 -5.86 -16.08
N PHE A 64 17.00 -7.04 -16.38
CA PHE A 64 15.66 -7.43 -15.92
C PHE A 64 15.53 -7.45 -14.39
N SER A 65 16.64 -7.38 -13.64
CA SER A 65 16.66 -7.36 -12.18
C SER A 65 15.90 -6.17 -11.56
N LYS A 66 15.65 -5.09 -12.31
CA LYS A 66 14.83 -3.97 -11.81
C LYS A 66 13.41 -4.39 -11.47
N TYR A 67 12.86 -5.39 -12.16
CA TYR A 67 11.51 -5.89 -11.90
C TYR A 67 11.41 -6.70 -10.61
N LEU A 68 12.52 -6.91 -9.89
CA LEU A 68 12.45 -7.41 -8.51
C LEU A 68 11.75 -6.43 -7.55
N ASN A 69 11.52 -5.17 -7.96
CA ASN A 69 10.74 -4.19 -7.20
C ASN A 69 9.26 -4.59 -7.02
N ILE A 70 8.67 -5.33 -7.96
CA ILE A 70 7.24 -5.71 -7.87
C ILE A 70 7.02 -6.98 -7.05
N PHE A 71 8.08 -7.74 -6.78
CA PHE A 71 8.00 -9.03 -6.09
C PHE A 71 7.26 -8.98 -4.74
N PRO A 72 7.51 -7.99 -3.83
CA PRO A 72 6.75 -7.90 -2.59
C PRO A 72 5.24 -7.84 -2.82
N ASN A 73 4.78 -7.02 -3.78
CA ASN A 73 3.36 -6.82 -4.06
C ASN A 73 2.77 -8.01 -4.82
N LEU A 74 3.53 -8.65 -5.70
CA LEU A 74 3.09 -9.87 -6.38
C LEU A 74 2.90 -11.03 -5.39
N LEU A 75 3.81 -11.18 -4.43
CA LEU A 75 3.67 -12.15 -3.35
C LEU A 75 2.40 -11.87 -2.54
N TRP A 76 2.13 -10.62 -2.19
CA TRP A 76 0.88 -10.24 -1.51
C TRP A 76 -0.36 -10.52 -2.35
N ILE A 77 -0.35 -10.27 -3.66
CA ILE A 77 -1.45 -10.66 -4.57
C ILE A 77 -1.71 -12.15 -4.49
N CYS A 78 -0.67 -12.99 -4.58
CA CYS A 78 -0.80 -14.44 -4.46
C CYS A 78 -1.39 -14.85 -3.10
N ILE A 79 -0.89 -14.25 -2.01
CA ILE A 79 -1.41 -14.50 -0.65
C ILE A 79 -2.89 -14.09 -0.56
N LEU A 80 -3.27 -12.91 -1.05
CA LEU A 80 -4.64 -12.41 -0.98
C LEU A 80 -5.61 -13.27 -1.79
N ILE A 81 -5.23 -13.70 -2.98
CA ILE A 81 -6.04 -14.61 -3.82
C ILE A 81 -6.18 -15.96 -3.12
N TRP A 82 -5.06 -16.56 -2.69
CA TRP A 82 -5.07 -17.84 -2.01
C TRP A 82 -5.94 -17.79 -0.75
N LYS A 83 -5.81 -16.74 0.06
CA LYS A 83 -6.62 -16.56 1.26
C LYS A 83 -8.09 -16.32 0.93
N SER A 84 -8.41 -15.51 -0.06
CA SER A 84 -9.81 -15.31 -0.43
C SER A 84 -10.49 -16.59 -0.91
N GLN A 85 -9.78 -17.46 -1.63
CA GLN A 85 -10.36 -18.65 -2.23
C GLN A 85 -10.37 -19.84 -1.25
N TYR A 86 -9.20 -20.19 -0.72
CA TYR A 86 -8.97 -21.45 -0.01
C TYR A 86 -9.01 -21.31 1.52
N TYR A 87 -8.84 -20.10 2.08
CA TYR A 87 -8.89 -19.93 3.52
C TYR A 87 -10.32 -20.08 4.05
N SER A 88 -10.45 -20.86 5.11
CA SER A 88 -11.70 -21.07 5.83
C SER A 88 -11.70 -20.24 7.09
N SER A 89 -12.36 -19.07 7.05
CA SER A 89 -12.50 -18.15 8.19
C SER A 89 -13.13 -18.85 9.42
N THR A 90 -13.92 -19.90 9.19
CA THR A 90 -14.54 -20.74 10.23
C THR A 90 -13.55 -21.56 11.07
N HIS A 91 -12.35 -21.86 10.56
CA HIS A 91 -11.36 -22.69 11.28
C HIS A 91 -10.26 -21.87 11.98
N HIS A 92 -10.11 -20.59 11.63
CA HIS A 92 -9.06 -19.72 12.13
C HIS A 92 -9.60 -18.30 12.39
N PRO A 93 -10.23 -18.07 13.54
CA PRO A 93 -10.95 -16.82 13.83
C PRO A 93 -10.05 -15.60 14.10
N HIS A 94 -8.73 -15.76 14.14
CA HIS A 94 -7.77 -14.70 14.49
C HIS A 94 -6.66 -14.57 13.45
N ASP A 95 -7.08 -14.40 12.19
CA ASP A 95 -6.14 -14.21 11.11
C ASP A 95 -5.71 -12.74 10.99
N PRO A 96 -4.42 -12.41 11.13
CA PRO A 96 -3.94 -11.03 11.07
C PRO A 96 -4.30 -10.31 9.77
N VAL A 97 -4.36 -11.03 8.64
CA VAL A 97 -4.63 -10.42 7.33
C VAL A 97 -6.11 -10.10 7.23
N LEU A 98 -7.02 -11.00 7.61
CA LEU A 98 -8.45 -10.70 7.60
C LEU A 98 -8.78 -9.59 8.62
N ASP A 99 -8.19 -9.65 9.81
CA ASP A 99 -8.38 -8.69 10.90
C ASP A 99 -8.03 -7.25 10.47
N ILE A 100 -6.92 -7.08 9.75
CA ILE A 100 -6.44 -5.75 9.35
C ILE A 100 -7.03 -5.29 8.02
N MET A 101 -7.28 -6.21 7.09
CA MET A 101 -7.56 -5.85 5.69
C MET A 101 -9.05 -5.88 5.32
N THR A 102 -9.92 -6.40 6.18
CA THR A 102 -11.36 -6.52 5.92
C THR A 102 -12.18 -5.69 6.90
N ARG A 103 -13.38 -5.25 6.48
CA ARG A 103 -14.33 -4.54 7.35
C ARG A 103 -15.12 -5.53 8.19
N ASN A 104 -15.68 -6.55 7.54
CA ASN A 104 -16.63 -7.48 8.15
C ASN A 104 -16.07 -8.90 8.33
N GLN A 105 -14.75 -9.10 8.27
CA GLN A 105 -14.13 -10.44 8.34
C GLN A 105 -14.55 -11.40 7.20
N HIS A 106 -15.07 -10.85 6.10
CA HIS A 106 -15.37 -11.61 4.90
C HIS A 106 -14.14 -11.72 4.00
N LYS A 107 -13.71 -12.94 3.72
CA LYS A 107 -12.52 -13.23 2.89
C LYS A 107 -12.59 -12.65 1.47
N SER A 108 -13.79 -12.50 0.90
CA SER A 108 -13.99 -11.86 -0.41
C SER A 108 -13.56 -10.40 -0.42
N GLU A 109 -13.57 -9.72 0.74
CA GLU A 109 -13.12 -8.32 0.82
C GLU A 109 -11.64 -8.14 0.50
N LEU A 110 -10.84 -9.21 0.64
CA LEU A 110 -9.43 -9.21 0.27
C LEU A 110 -9.21 -8.95 -1.23
N LEU A 111 -10.18 -9.34 -2.08
CA LEU A 111 -10.12 -9.17 -3.53
C LEU A 111 -10.53 -7.77 -4.00
N TYR A 112 -11.04 -6.92 -3.11
CA TYR A 112 -11.40 -5.54 -3.45
C TYR A 112 -10.21 -4.60 -3.20
N GLY A 113 -10.29 -3.80 -2.13
CA GLY A 113 -9.29 -2.77 -1.83
C GLY A 113 -7.85 -3.30 -1.75
N PRO A 114 -7.57 -4.35 -0.94
CA PRO A 114 -6.20 -4.87 -0.79
C PRO A 114 -5.60 -5.39 -2.10
N LEU A 115 -6.34 -6.21 -2.86
CA LEU A 115 -5.88 -6.71 -4.15
C LEU A 115 -5.71 -5.58 -5.17
N PHE A 116 -6.68 -4.68 -5.28
CA PHE A 116 -6.62 -3.53 -6.17
C PHE A 116 -5.39 -2.66 -5.88
N PHE A 117 -5.12 -2.37 -4.61
CA PHE A 117 -3.96 -1.61 -4.19
C PHE A 117 -2.66 -2.25 -4.70
N ASN A 118 -2.45 -3.53 -4.40
CA ASN A 118 -1.24 -4.25 -4.82
C ASN A 118 -1.12 -4.31 -6.35
N SER A 119 -2.23 -4.51 -7.08
CA SER A 119 -2.25 -4.50 -8.54
C SER A 119 -1.81 -3.15 -9.12
N VAL A 120 -2.28 -2.03 -8.56
CA VAL A 120 -1.83 -0.70 -9.00
C VAL A 120 -0.34 -0.49 -8.71
N VAL A 121 0.17 -0.97 -7.58
CA VAL A 121 1.61 -0.89 -7.27
C VAL A 121 2.44 -1.69 -8.29
N VAL A 122 2.00 -2.90 -8.64
CA VAL A 122 2.66 -3.72 -9.68
C VAL A 122 2.65 -3.03 -11.04
N ILE A 123 1.52 -2.44 -11.44
CA ILE A 123 1.42 -1.67 -12.69
C ILE A 123 2.36 -0.46 -12.67
N CYS A 124 2.42 0.27 -11.55
CA CYS A 124 3.32 1.42 -11.42
C CYS A 124 4.80 1.00 -11.38
N GLY A 125 5.12 -0.15 -10.79
CA GLY A 125 6.47 -0.72 -10.74
C GLY A 125 6.93 -1.42 -12.01
N THR A 126 6.04 -1.60 -13.00
CA THR A 126 6.35 -2.19 -14.30
C THR A 126 6.24 -1.17 -15.44
N ILE A 127 5.04 -0.65 -15.68
CA ILE A 127 4.72 0.21 -16.84
C ILE A 127 5.15 1.65 -16.58
N PHE A 128 4.86 2.17 -15.38
CA PHE A 128 5.17 3.55 -15.01
C PHE A 128 6.43 3.67 -14.15
N TYR A 129 7.37 2.72 -14.31
CA TYR A 129 8.58 2.61 -13.50
C TYR A 129 9.39 3.90 -13.49
N LYS A 130 9.64 4.47 -12.30
CA LYS A 130 10.34 5.75 -12.09
C LYS A 130 9.80 6.93 -12.93
N THR A 131 8.55 6.87 -13.39
CA THR A 131 7.94 7.97 -14.15
C THR A 131 7.15 8.93 -13.25
N MET A 132 6.91 10.15 -13.74
CA MET A 132 6.08 11.13 -13.06
C MET A 132 4.62 10.65 -12.86
N PRO A 133 3.94 10.05 -13.86
CA PRO A 133 2.60 9.50 -13.66
C PRO A 133 2.54 8.40 -12.59
N GLY A 134 3.51 7.47 -12.59
CA GLY A 134 3.59 6.42 -11.57
C GLY A 134 3.74 7.00 -10.17
N SER A 135 4.60 8.01 -10.01
CA SER A 135 4.80 8.73 -8.75
C SER A 135 3.53 9.45 -8.29
N LEU A 136 2.79 10.07 -9.20
CA LEU A 136 1.52 10.73 -8.88
C LEU A 136 0.45 9.71 -8.43
N ILE A 137 0.28 8.62 -9.18
CA ILE A 137 -0.68 7.56 -8.85
C ILE A 137 -0.38 6.99 -7.47
N MET A 138 0.89 6.66 -7.20
CA MET A 138 1.30 6.14 -5.91
C MET A 138 1.14 7.17 -4.79
N GLY A 139 1.47 8.44 -5.04
CA GLY A 139 1.26 9.50 -4.05
C GLY A 139 -0.20 9.69 -3.65
N LEU A 140 -1.11 9.64 -4.63
CA LEU A 140 -2.55 9.73 -4.41
C LEU A 140 -3.12 8.47 -3.73
N LEU A 141 -2.71 7.28 -4.17
CA LEU A 141 -3.24 6.02 -3.66
C LEU A 141 -2.76 5.69 -2.24
N THR A 142 -1.53 6.07 -1.90
CA THR A 142 -0.90 5.74 -0.61
C THR A 142 -1.21 6.80 0.44
N TRP A 143 -0.70 8.02 0.26
CA TRP A 143 -0.86 9.10 1.23
C TRP A 143 -2.17 9.85 1.04
N GLY A 144 -2.55 10.16 -0.20
CA GLY A 144 -3.79 10.90 -0.49
C GLY A 144 -5.03 10.18 0.06
N ASP A 145 -5.30 8.96 -0.40
CA ASP A 145 -6.45 8.15 0.03
C ASP A 145 -6.37 7.76 1.52
N GLY A 146 -5.16 7.46 2.01
CA GLY A 146 -4.92 7.13 3.41
C GLY A 146 -5.26 8.27 4.37
N LEU A 147 -4.63 9.44 4.18
CA LEU A 147 -4.78 10.58 5.09
C LEU A 147 -6.12 11.29 4.92
N ALA A 148 -6.68 11.35 3.71
CA ALA A 148 -8.02 11.88 3.47
C ALA A 148 -9.10 11.12 4.24
N ALA A 149 -8.97 9.79 4.35
CA ALA A 149 -9.89 8.98 5.12
C ALA A 149 -9.77 9.27 6.63
N VAL A 150 -8.54 9.37 7.16
CA VAL A 150 -8.31 9.65 8.59
C VAL A 150 -8.84 11.04 8.97
N ILE A 151 -8.53 12.07 8.18
CA ILE A 151 -8.99 13.44 8.43
C ILE A 151 -10.49 13.57 8.18
N GLY A 152 -11.02 12.93 7.13
CA GLY A 152 -12.44 12.93 6.81
C GLY A 152 -13.31 12.32 7.91
N VAL A 153 -12.84 11.23 8.54
CA VAL A 153 -13.54 10.60 9.69
C VAL A 153 -13.48 11.49 10.93
N ARG A 154 -12.33 12.13 11.21
CA ARG A 154 -12.12 12.90 12.44
C ARG A 154 -12.70 14.32 12.41
N TYR A 155 -12.67 14.98 11.26
CA TYR A 155 -13.04 16.39 11.11
C TYR A 155 -14.18 16.63 10.12
N GLY A 156 -14.49 15.67 9.24
CA GLY A 156 -15.43 15.82 8.13
C GLY A 156 -16.93 15.84 8.48
N SER A 157 -17.30 15.82 9.76
CA SER A 157 -18.70 15.86 10.22
C SER A 157 -19.41 17.15 9.80
N GLN A 158 -18.69 18.26 9.63
CA GLN A 158 -19.26 19.60 9.46
C GLN A 158 -19.55 19.98 8.00
N ARG A 159 -18.92 19.31 7.01
CA ARG A 159 -18.99 19.70 5.58
C ARG A 159 -19.04 18.50 4.64
N LYS A 160 -20.12 17.72 4.71
CA LYS A 160 -20.38 16.61 3.78
C LYS A 160 -20.79 17.14 2.40
N ILE A 161 -20.20 16.59 1.35
CA ILE A 161 -20.54 16.92 -0.05
C ILE A 161 -21.47 15.86 -0.62
N TYR A 162 -21.09 14.59 -0.46
CA TYR A 162 -21.81 13.47 -1.06
C TYR A 162 -21.63 12.20 -0.22
N GLY A 163 -22.74 11.66 0.31
CA GLY A 163 -22.72 10.51 1.21
C GLY A 163 -21.81 10.75 2.43
N SER A 164 -20.79 9.90 2.58
CA SER A 164 -19.78 10.01 3.65
C SER A 164 -18.54 10.84 3.28
N LYS A 165 -18.50 11.46 2.09
CA LYS A 165 -17.36 12.25 1.62
C LYS A 165 -17.47 13.71 2.07
N SER A 166 -16.41 14.24 2.67
CA SER A 166 -16.32 15.63 3.15
C SER A 166 -15.41 16.51 2.29
N LEU A 167 -15.62 17.82 2.32
CA LEU A 167 -14.71 18.82 1.72
C LEU A 167 -13.30 18.73 2.28
N ASP A 168 -13.18 18.54 3.59
CA ASP A 168 -11.87 18.46 4.26
C ASP A 168 -11.10 17.21 3.81
N GLY A 169 -11.81 16.09 3.61
CA GLY A 169 -11.22 14.87 3.06
C GLY A 169 -10.75 15.06 1.62
N LEU A 170 -11.53 15.76 0.78
CA LEU A 170 -11.16 16.04 -0.60
C LEU A 170 -9.94 16.99 -0.70
N LEU A 171 -9.93 18.07 0.08
CA LEU A 171 -8.78 18.98 0.16
C LEU A 171 -7.52 18.26 0.64
N THR A 172 -7.66 17.43 1.68
CA THR A 172 -6.55 16.60 2.18
C THR A 172 -6.02 15.69 1.09
N PHE A 173 -6.89 15.01 0.34
CA PHE A 173 -6.50 14.11 -0.74
C PHE A 173 -5.60 14.82 -1.77
N PHE A 174 -5.99 16.02 -2.21
CA PHE A 174 -5.22 16.78 -3.20
C PHE A 174 -3.90 17.32 -2.63
N ILE A 175 -3.91 17.90 -1.43
CA ILE A 175 -2.71 18.48 -0.81
C ILE A 175 -1.68 17.38 -0.53
N VAL A 176 -2.11 16.30 0.13
CA VAL A 176 -1.24 15.19 0.50
C VAL A 176 -0.77 14.43 -0.74
N GLY A 177 -1.65 14.21 -1.72
CA GLY A 177 -1.27 13.61 -2.99
C GLY A 177 -0.20 14.41 -3.72
N ARG A 178 -0.31 15.76 -3.72
CA ARG A 178 0.70 16.64 -4.29
C ARG A 178 2.03 16.56 -3.55
N MET A 179 2.01 16.48 -2.22
CA MET A 179 3.22 16.27 -1.40
C MET A 179 3.87 14.91 -1.70
N GLY A 180 3.07 13.85 -1.79
CA GLY A 180 3.55 12.52 -2.17
C GLY A 180 4.24 12.51 -3.53
N LEU A 181 3.64 13.17 -4.52
CA LEU A 181 4.25 13.38 -5.83
C LEU A 181 5.59 14.12 -5.71
N THR A 182 5.67 15.22 -4.96
CA THR A 182 6.95 15.96 -4.84
C THR A 182 8.04 15.09 -4.24
N THR A 183 7.74 14.32 -3.20
CA THR A 183 8.70 13.44 -2.55
C THR A 183 9.19 12.35 -3.49
N LEU A 184 8.26 11.66 -4.17
CA LEU A 184 8.60 10.62 -5.13
C LEU A 184 9.37 11.19 -6.33
N LYS A 185 8.98 12.37 -6.82
CA LYS A 185 9.64 13.02 -7.95
C LYS A 185 11.06 13.47 -7.60
N VAL A 186 11.29 14.05 -6.42
CA VAL A 186 12.65 14.42 -5.97
C VAL A 186 13.55 13.20 -5.95
N LEU A 187 13.02 12.04 -5.57
CA LEU A 187 13.78 10.80 -5.60
C LEU A 187 13.99 10.29 -7.03
N THR A 188 12.99 10.33 -7.92
CA THR A 188 13.11 9.69 -9.24
C THR A 188 13.71 10.55 -10.35
N VAL A 189 13.95 11.85 -10.16
CA VAL A 189 14.43 12.78 -11.22
C VAL A 189 15.94 12.98 -11.24
N HIS A 190 16.69 12.41 -10.28
CA HIS A 190 18.15 12.60 -10.19
C HIS A 190 19.00 11.55 -10.92
N ASP A 191 18.42 10.74 -11.82
CA ASP A 191 19.16 9.85 -12.73
C ASP A 191 19.13 10.39 -14.17
#